data_AF-A0A941XRI3-F1
#
_entry.id   AF-A0A941XRI3-F1
#
_cell.length_a   1.000
_cell.length_b   1.000
_cell.length_c   1.000
_cell.angle_alpha   90.00
_cell.angle_beta   90.00
_cell.angle_gamma   90.00
#
_symmetry.space_group_name_H-M   'P 1'
#
loop_
_entity.id
_entity.type
_entity.pdbx_description
1 polymer ?
#
loop_
_entity_poly.entity_id
_entity_poly.type
_entity_poly.pdbx_seq_one_letter_code
_entity_poly.pdbx_strand_id
1 'polypeptide(L)'
;MTELLAPAGDFICAKTALYNGADAIYCASEAFGARAYAKNLTLDELKELLILAHSLNKKIYITVNTIIKDSELNACIEYVNKLYELGVDGLILADFAMICYVINYLPGMEAHISTQCGVKCLEDVRFFEKLEAKRVVLARENTYEEIKRIKENSPMPLEIFAHGALCVSYSGGCLMSSMLTLRSGNRGRCSQNCRREYTIYKDGAKFSEKGFHLSMKDLNTSSNLIDLLSIGVDSLKLEGRMKNPEYVKIVTSEYRKKIDNKDYKPVSLESIFHRAYTKGFIFGEDRANIVDITKKSNEGDLIGSILGKDKNGLTLVNIKKKLNLKDRIRIVSENESDYYFTIDKLYNQKGQEIESGEGKLLLKIFKDFKSGDIYKMIDSSIDITIDNSYKKPIVIEAIGSEGSLLTLLTKIDDRVFKGVSSDSFQAAQKKPIDSDTLFKQLSKLNETSFYLKDIKNSLNGNLFMTIASINEARRSLISNIEEYMQHKRVLPPISLDNNPI
;
A
#
# COMPACT_ATOMS: atom_id res chain seq x y z
N MET A 1 -6.67 -12.07 -16.50
CA MET A 1 -5.60 -11.07 -16.28
C MET A 1 -5.11 -11.26 -14.85
N THR A 2 -3.81 -11.29 -14.62
CA THR A 2 -3.22 -11.46 -13.28
C THR A 2 -3.49 -10.26 -12.39
N GLU A 3 -3.95 -10.50 -11.16
CA GLU A 3 -4.21 -9.48 -10.15
C GLU A 3 -2.89 -8.90 -9.62
N LEU A 4 -2.77 -7.57 -9.55
CA LEU A 4 -1.69 -6.91 -8.82
C LEU A 4 -2.13 -6.59 -7.38
N LEU A 5 -1.60 -7.35 -6.43
CA LEU A 5 -1.91 -7.21 -5.00
C LEU A 5 -0.86 -6.35 -4.30
N ALA A 6 -1.25 -5.15 -3.87
CA ALA A 6 -0.36 -4.16 -3.24
C ALA A 6 -0.52 -4.10 -1.70
N PRO A 7 0.54 -3.75 -0.95
CA PRO A 7 0.49 -3.65 0.49
C PRO A 7 -0.11 -2.31 0.95
N ALA A 8 -0.89 -2.36 2.03
CA ALA A 8 -1.42 -1.16 2.69
C ALA A 8 -1.16 -1.22 4.20
N GLY A 9 -0.28 -0.36 4.69
CA GLY A 9 0.06 -0.25 6.12
C GLY A 9 -0.82 0.71 6.92
N ASP A 10 -1.42 1.67 6.21
CA ASP A 10 -2.33 2.68 6.71
C ASP A 10 -3.24 3.18 5.57
N PHE A 11 -4.15 4.08 5.90
CA PHE A 11 -5.14 4.61 4.95
C PHE A 11 -4.50 5.34 3.75
N ILE A 12 -3.40 6.06 3.97
CA ILE A 12 -2.71 6.81 2.91
C ILE A 12 -2.05 5.84 1.94
N CYS A 13 -1.36 4.82 2.45
CA CYS A 13 -0.76 3.76 1.64
C CYS A 13 -1.83 3.00 0.84
N ALA A 14 -2.99 2.74 1.45
CA ALA A 14 -4.10 2.08 0.78
C ALA A 14 -4.63 2.91 -0.41
N LYS A 15 -4.96 4.19 -0.19
CA LYS A 15 -5.35 5.12 -1.27
C LYS A 15 -4.28 5.16 -2.36
N THR A 16 -3.02 5.23 -1.95
CA THR A 16 -1.88 5.30 -2.86
C THR A 16 -1.81 4.04 -3.74
N ALA A 17 -1.91 2.85 -3.17
CA ALA A 17 -1.92 1.60 -3.94
C ALA A 17 -3.08 1.54 -4.94
N LEU A 18 -4.30 1.82 -4.47
CA LEU A 18 -5.51 1.77 -5.30
C LEU A 18 -5.40 2.74 -6.49
N TYR A 19 -4.94 3.96 -6.25
CA TYR A 19 -4.79 4.96 -7.31
C TYR A 19 -3.50 4.86 -8.14
N ASN A 20 -2.69 3.83 -7.93
CA ASN A 20 -1.48 3.61 -8.73
C ASN A 20 -1.46 2.23 -9.38
N GLY A 21 -2.66 1.64 -9.57
CA GLY A 21 -2.82 0.45 -10.39
C GLY A 21 -2.97 -0.87 -9.66
N ALA A 22 -3.05 -0.90 -8.34
CA ALA A 22 -3.37 -2.13 -7.62
C ALA A 22 -4.79 -2.61 -7.98
N ASP A 23 -4.96 -3.89 -8.30
CA ASP A 23 -6.28 -4.51 -8.52
C ASP A 23 -6.92 -4.87 -7.17
N ALA A 24 -6.08 -5.20 -6.19
CA ALA A 24 -6.47 -5.41 -4.83
C ALA A 24 -5.39 -4.88 -3.87
N ILE A 25 -5.78 -4.62 -2.62
CA ILE A 25 -4.85 -4.31 -1.54
C ILE A 25 -4.95 -5.35 -0.43
N TYR A 26 -3.85 -5.57 0.28
CA TYR A 26 -3.88 -6.30 1.55
C TYR A 26 -3.37 -5.45 2.71
N CYS A 27 -4.12 -5.47 3.82
CA CYS A 27 -3.79 -4.76 5.04
C CYS A 27 -4.07 -5.61 6.28
N ALA A 28 -3.76 -5.07 7.45
CA ALA A 28 -4.28 -5.57 8.71
C ALA A 28 -5.12 -4.47 9.34
N SER A 29 -6.12 -4.86 10.13
CA SER A 29 -6.86 -3.94 10.98
C SER A 29 -6.48 -4.21 12.45
N GLU A 30 -7.42 -4.13 13.38
CA GLU A 30 -7.15 -3.99 14.81
C GLU A 30 -6.45 -5.20 15.46
N ALA A 31 -6.59 -6.41 14.92
CA ALA A 31 -6.11 -7.63 15.58
C ALA A 31 -5.63 -8.73 14.60
N PHE A 32 -4.95 -9.74 15.18
CA PHE A 32 -4.58 -11.01 14.54
C PHE A 32 -3.74 -10.98 13.24
N GLY A 33 -3.21 -9.81 12.86
CA GLY A 33 -2.27 -9.66 11.74
C GLY A 33 -0.79 -9.87 12.12
N ALA A 34 0.00 -10.45 11.22
CA ALA A 34 1.43 -10.73 11.45
C ALA A 34 2.37 -9.49 11.40
N ARG A 35 1.86 -8.30 11.72
CA ARG A 35 2.64 -7.05 11.90
C ARG A 35 2.02 -6.23 13.03
N ALA A 36 2.26 -6.63 14.28
CA ALA A 36 1.65 -6.05 15.46
C ALA A 36 2.06 -4.59 15.75
N TYR A 37 3.14 -4.11 15.12
CA TYR A 37 3.67 -2.74 15.31
C TYR A 37 3.47 -1.84 14.08
N ALA A 38 2.73 -2.29 13.07
CA ALA A 38 2.30 -1.40 12.00
C ALA A 38 1.15 -0.52 12.49
N LYS A 39 0.94 0.65 11.85
CA LYS A 39 -0.16 1.56 12.22
C LYS A 39 -1.51 0.83 12.14
N ASN A 40 -1.70 0.02 11.09
CA ASN A 40 -2.92 -0.72 10.77
C ASN A 40 -4.15 0.21 10.64
N LEU A 41 -5.26 -0.32 10.14
CA LEU A 41 -6.50 0.44 9.96
C LEU A 41 -7.44 0.23 11.15
N THR A 42 -8.12 1.28 11.59
CA THR A 42 -9.31 1.12 12.44
C THR A 42 -10.47 0.51 11.63
N LEU A 43 -11.51 0.00 12.30
CA LEU A 43 -12.70 -0.47 11.59
C LEU A 43 -13.40 0.64 10.80
N ASP A 44 -13.40 1.88 11.31
CA ASP A 44 -13.98 3.03 10.62
C ASP A 44 -13.17 3.39 9.36
N GLU A 45 -11.83 3.46 9.47
CA GLU A 45 -10.95 3.68 8.31
C GLU A 45 -11.11 2.55 7.28
N LEU A 46 -11.29 1.30 7.73
CA LEU A 46 -11.54 0.17 6.85
C LEU A 46 -12.89 0.31 6.13
N LYS A 47 -13.95 0.73 6.82
CA LYS A 47 -15.26 0.97 6.21
C LYS A 47 -15.17 2.04 5.12
N GLU A 48 -14.52 3.16 5.39
CA GLU A 48 -14.27 4.20 4.38
C GLU A 48 -13.47 3.66 3.18
N LEU A 49 -12.46 2.83 3.46
CA LEU A 49 -11.61 2.27 2.43
C LEU A 49 -12.33 1.24 1.56
N LEU A 50 -13.25 0.44 2.11
CA LEU A 50 -14.08 -0.51 1.35
C LEU A 50 -14.96 0.22 0.32
N ILE A 51 -15.58 1.33 0.71
CA ILE A 51 -16.37 2.19 -0.20
C ILE A 51 -15.49 2.65 -1.36
N LEU A 52 -14.30 3.17 -1.02
CA LEU A 52 -13.35 3.63 -2.01
C LEU A 52 -12.94 2.49 -2.95
N ALA A 53 -12.47 1.36 -2.43
CA ALA A 53 -12.00 0.25 -3.23
C ALA A 53 -13.12 -0.31 -4.15
N HIS A 54 -14.31 -0.58 -3.61
CA HIS A 54 -15.43 -1.14 -4.38
C HIS A 54 -15.97 -0.17 -5.42
N SER A 55 -15.94 1.15 -5.16
CA SER A 55 -16.31 2.16 -6.17
C SER A 55 -15.31 2.23 -7.34
N LEU A 56 -14.07 1.78 -7.12
CA LEU A 56 -13.04 1.58 -8.14
C LEU A 56 -13.04 0.16 -8.74
N ASN A 57 -13.98 -0.70 -8.35
CA ASN A 57 -14.02 -2.14 -8.67
C ASN A 57 -12.75 -2.90 -8.24
N LYS A 58 -12.16 -2.51 -7.10
CA LYS A 58 -10.97 -3.13 -6.50
C LYS A 58 -11.34 -3.87 -5.23
N LYS A 59 -10.52 -4.83 -4.83
CA LYS A 59 -10.76 -5.69 -3.65
C LYS A 59 -9.86 -5.34 -2.46
N ILE A 60 -10.31 -5.65 -1.25
CA ILE A 60 -9.54 -5.53 0.01
C ILE A 60 -9.47 -6.88 0.73
N TYR A 61 -8.25 -7.35 0.96
CA TYR A 61 -7.99 -8.55 1.75
C TYR A 61 -7.39 -8.20 3.12
N ILE A 62 -7.95 -8.75 4.20
CA ILE A 62 -7.46 -8.52 5.56
C ILE A 62 -6.61 -9.70 6.03
N THR A 63 -5.41 -9.41 6.55
CA THR A 63 -4.57 -10.47 7.12
C THR A 63 -4.99 -10.82 8.53
N VAL A 64 -5.43 -12.06 8.73
CA VAL A 64 -5.72 -12.72 10.01
C VAL A 64 -4.81 -13.96 10.09
N ASN A 65 -3.50 -13.72 9.94
CA ASN A 65 -2.51 -14.75 9.65
C ASN A 65 -1.58 -15.07 10.83
N THR A 66 -1.99 -14.77 12.06
CA THR A 66 -1.23 -15.18 13.25
C THR A 66 -1.64 -16.56 13.75
N ILE A 67 -0.76 -17.22 14.50
CA ILE A 67 -1.12 -18.44 15.25
C ILE A 67 -2.00 -18.05 16.44
N ILE A 68 -3.18 -18.68 16.53
CA ILE A 68 -4.21 -18.39 17.54
C ILE A 68 -4.08 -19.40 18.68
N LYS A 69 -4.26 -18.93 19.92
CA LYS A 69 -4.38 -19.82 21.09
C LYS A 69 -5.86 -20.13 21.34
N ASP A 70 -6.14 -21.25 21.97
CA ASP A 70 -7.52 -21.63 22.35
C ASP A 70 -8.24 -20.51 23.12
N SER A 71 -7.55 -19.84 24.06
CA SER A 71 -8.10 -18.70 24.81
C SER A 71 -8.42 -17.46 23.98
N GLU A 72 -7.94 -17.40 22.74
CA GLU A 72 -8.09 -16.27 21.81
C GLU A 72 -9.06 -16.59 20.66
N LEU A 73 -9.51 -17.85 20.55
CA LEU A 73 -10.31 -18.34 19.42
C LEU A 73 -11.63 -17.58 19.28
N ASN A 74 -12.40 -17.46 20.38
CA ASN A 74 -13.68 -16.74 20.39
C ASN A 74 -13.50 -15.27 19.99
N ALA A 75 -12.47 -14.61 20.53
CA ALA A 75 -12.17 -13.22 20.17
C ALA A 75 -11.77 -13.08 18.69
N CYS A 76 -11.11 -14.10 18.11
CA CYS A 76 -10.79 -14.11 16.68
C CYS A 76 -12.04 -14.31 15.82
N ILE A 77 -12.96 -15.19 16.22
CA ILE A 77 -14.24 -15.40 15.55
C ILE A 77 -15.08 -14.13 15.57
N GLU A 78 -15.25 -13.49 16.72
CA GLU A 78 -15.96 -12.21 16.83
C GLU A 78 -15.35 -11.13 15.92
N TYR A 79 -14.01 -11.05 15.89
CA TYR A 79 -13.32 -10.12 15.01
C TYR A 79 -13.56 -10.41 13.53
N VAL A 80 -13.47 -11.67 13.12
CA VAL A 80 -13.71 -12.10 11.74
C VAL A 80 -15.18 -11.86 11.33
N ASN A 81 -16.14 -12.09 12.22
CA ASN A 81 -17.55 -11.80 11.97
C ASN A 81 -17.78 -10.29 11.74
N LYS A 82 -17.12 -9.42 12.50
CA LYS A 82 -17.16 -7.95 12.25
C LYS A 82 -16.61 -7.60 10.86
N LEU A 83 -15.48 -8.20 10.45
CA LEU A 83 -14.93 -7.99 9.10
C LEU A 83 -15.89 -8.48 8.01
N TYR A 84 -16.60 -9.57 8.27
CA TYR A 84 -17.63 -10.10 7.39
C TYR A 84 -18.81 -9.14 7.25
N GLU A 85 -19.35 -8.65 8.36
CA GLU A 85 -20.46 -7.67 8.36
C GLU A 85 -20.09 -6.36 7.65
N LEU A 86 -18.82 -5.95 7.70
CA LEU A 86 -18.31 -4.79 6.95
C LEU A 86 -18.22 -5.04 5.43
N GLY A 87 -18.30 -6.28 4.97
CA GLY A 87 -18.18 -6.63 3.55
C GLY A 87 -16.74 -6.71 3.03
N VAL A 88 -15.79 -7.16 3.86
CA VAL A 88 -14.41 -7.46 3.41
C VAL A 88 -14.41 -8.50 2.30
N ASP A 89 -13.45 -8.42 1.35
CA ASP A 89 -13.42 -9.30 0.19
C ASP A 89 -12.93 -10.72 0.50
N GLY A 90 -11.94 -10.80 1.38
CA GLY A 90 -11.31 -12.05 1.76
C GLY A 90 -10.34 -11.88 2.90
N LEU A 91 -9.99 -13.00 3.53
CA LEU A 91 -9.05 -13.07 4.62
C LEU A 91 -7.82 -13.87 4.21
N ILE A 92 -6.64 -13.35 4.52
CA ILE A 92 -5.38 -14.07 4.39
C ILE A 92 -5.09 -14.73 5.74
N LEU A 93 -5.20 -16.07 5.78
CA LEU A 93 -5.31 -16.88 6.99
C LEU A 93 -4.13 -17.86 7.11
N ALA A 94 -3.76 -18.19 8.35
CA ALA A 94 -2.73 -19.20 8.62
C ALA A 94 -3.19 -20.29 9.59
N ASP A 95 -4.13 -19.95 10.48
CA ASP A 95 -4.69 -20.86 11.47
C ASP A 95 -5.78 -21.74 10.86
N PHE A 96 -5.68 -23.06 11.06
CA PHE A 96 -6.58 -24.02 10.42
C PHE A 96 -8.02 -23.93 10.93
N ALA A 97 -8.23 -23.63 12.21
CA ALA A 97 -9.57 -23.46 12.75
C ALA A 97 -10.26 -22.27 12.06
N MET A 98 -9.53 -21.17 11.87
CA MET A 98 -10.06 -20.00 11.17
C MET A 98 -10.23 -20.20 9.67
N ILE A 99 -9.34 -20.96 9.01
CA ILE A 99 -9.51 -21.33 7.60
C ILE A 99 -10.85 -22.08 7.42
N CYS A 100 -11.06 -23.14 8.20
CA CYS A 100 -12.30 -23.91 8.15
C CYS A 100 -13.51 -23.07 8.55
N TYR A 101 -13.38 -22.20 9.56
CA TYR A 101 -14.48 -21.33 9.99
C TYR A 101 -14.95 -20.40 8.86
N VAL A 102 -14.01 -19.73 8.18
CA VAL A 102 -14.34 -18.81 7.09
C VAL A 102 -14.99 -19.54 5.91
N ILE A 103 -14.45 -20.71 5.53
CA ILE A 103 -15.00 -21.49 4.42
C ILE A 103 -16.42 -21.99 4.71
N ASN A 104 -16.66 -22.52 5.91
CA ASN A 104 -17.92 -23.21 6.23
C ASN A 104 -19.03 -22.25 6.67
N TYR A 105 -18.68 -21.13 7.32
CA TYR A 105 -19.66 -20.28 8.01
C TYR A 105 -19.84 -18.89 7.39
N LEU A 106 -18.91 -18.43 6.55
CA LEU A 106 -18.89 -17.06 6.00
C LEU A 106 -19.00 -17.05 4.47
N PRO A 107 -20.18 -17.39 3.92
CA PRO A 107 -20.36 -17.48 2.48
C PRO A 107 -20.04 -16.15 1.76
N GLY A 108 -19.31 -16.22 0.65
CA GLY A 108 -18.91 -15.02 -0.11
C GLY A 108 -17.70 -14.25 0.46
N MET A 109 -17.13 -14.69 1.57
CA MET A 109 -15.80 -14.26 2.05
C MET A 109 -14.73 -15.22 1.50
N GLU A 110 -13.72 -14.70 0.81
CA GLU A 110 -12.66 -15.55 0.29
C GLU A 110 -11.66 -15.97 1.39
N ALA A 111 -11.34 -17.26 1.51
CA ALA A 111 -10.25 -17.75 2.35
C ALA A 111 -8.97 -17.91 1.53
N HIS A 112 -7.97 -17.06 1.77
CA HIS A 112 -6.65 -17.10 1.13
C HIS A 112 -5.62 -17.70 2.08
N ILE A 113 -4.87 -18.69 1.62
CA ILE A 113 -3.90 -19.41 2.45
C ILE A 113 -2.59 -18.62 2.50
N SER A 114 -2.25 -18.12 3.69
CA SER A 114 -1.06 -17.32 3.91
C SER A 114 0.22 -18.11 3.66
N THR A 115 1.27 -17.41 3.22
CA THR A 115 2.64 -17.96 3.16
C THR A 115 3.12 -18.50 4.52
N GLN A 116 2.46 -18.13 5.63
CA GLN A 116 2.72 -18.72 6.94
C GLN A 116 2.35 -20.21 7.06
N CYS A 117 1.53 -20.76 6.16
CA CYS A 117 1.27 -22.19 6.07
C CYS A 117 2.40 -22.97 5.36
N GLY A 118 3.36 -22.28 4.73
CA GLY A 118 4.53 -22.93 4.12
C GLY A 118 4.22 -23.81 2.91
N VAL A 119 3.15 -23.49 2.16
CA VAL A 119 2.70 -24.25 0.98
C VAL A 119 3.74 -24.15 -0.13
N LYS A 120 4.33 -25.28 -0.52
CA LYS A 120 5.46 -25.32 -1.46
C LYS A 120 5.39 -26.40 -2.53
N CYS A 121 4.46 -27.35 -2.45
CA CYS A 121 4.31 -28.39 -3.47
C CYS A 121 2.85 -28.57 -3.90
N LEU A 122 2.64 -29.37 -4.94
CA LEU A 122 1.32 -29.63 -5.51
C LEU A 122 0.39 -30.33 -4.50
N GLU A 123 0.93 -31.20 -3.66
CA GLU A 123 0.19 -31.94 -2.65
C GLU A 123 -0.37 -31.00 -1.57
N ASP A 124 0.44 -30.02 -1.13
CA ASP A 124 -0.01 -28.96 -0.22
C ASP A 124 -1.15 -28.14 -0.85
N VAL A 125 -1.03 -27.78 -2.14
CA VAL A 125 -2.06 -27.03 -2.86
C VAL A 125 -3.37 -27.82 -2.96
N ARG A 126 -3.29 -29.10 -3.33
CA ARG A 126 -4.46 -30.00 -3.41
C ARG A 126 -5.13 -30.22 -2.06
N PHE A 127 -4.38 -30.16 -0.97
CA PHE A 127 -4.95 -30.20 0.37
C PHE A 127 -5.88 -29.01 0.61
N PHE A 128 -5.42 -27.78 0.31
CA PHE A 128 -6.27 -26.58 0.48
C PHE A 128 -7.37 -26.46 -0.58
N GLU A 129 -7.20 -27.06 -1.75
CA GLU A 129 -8.25 -27.21 -2.76
C GLU A 129 -9.41 -28.05 -2.25
N LYS A 130 -9.13 -29.16 -1.56
CA LYS A 130 -10.16 -30.00 -0.92
C LYS A 130 -10.88 -29.30 0.23
N LEU A 131 -10.22 -28.34 0.87
CA LEU A 131 -10.84 -27.46 1.86
C LEU A 131 -11.63 -26.31 1.21
N GLU A 132 -11.69 -26.23 -0.12
CA GLU A 132 -12.39 -25.17 -0.85
C GLU A 132 -11.84 -23.75 -0.62
N ALA A 133 -10.56 -23.64 -0.23
CA ALA A 133 -9.87 -22.36 -0.19
C ALA A 133 -9.92 -21.67 -1.57
N LYS A 134 -9.92 -20.34 -1.59
CA LYS A 134 -10.07 -19.57 -2.84
C LYS A 134 -8.75 -19.17 -3.47
N ARG A 135 -7.66 -19.22 -2.72
CA ARG A 135 -6.32 -18.87 -3.20
C ARG A 135 -5.25 -19.42 -2.29
N VAL A 136 -4.10 -19.79 -2.86
CA VAL A 136 -2.92 -20.19 -2.10
C VAL A 136 -1.75 -19.25 -2.39
N VAL A 137 -1.14 -18.72 -1.32
CA VAL A 137 0.12 -17.96 -1.41
C VAL A 137 1.29 -18.92 -1.29
N LEU A 138 2.02 -19.13 -2.39
CA LEU A 138 3.16 -20.04 -2.40
C LEU A 138 4.33 -19.52 -1.54
N ALA A 139 5.15 -20.47 -1.09
CA ALA A 139 6.35 -20.19 -0.34
C ALA A 139 7.38 -19.42 -1.19
N ARG A 140 8.13 -18.50 -0.58
CA ARG A 140 9.07 -17.62 -1.28
C ARG A 140 10.33 -18.32 -1.79
N GLU A 141 10.53 -19.55 -1.35
CA GLU A 141 11.60 -20.46 -1.73
C GLU A 141 11.28 -21.30 -2.98
N ASN A 142 10.05 -21.24 -3.50
CA ASN A 142 9.69 -21.96 -4.72
C ASN A 142 10.40 -21.39 -5.96
N THR A 143 10.83 -22.31 -6.82
CA THR A 143 11.45 -22.02 -8.13
C THR A 143 10.39 -21.80 -9.21
N TYR A 144 10.77 -21.16 -10.33
CA TYR A 144 9.92 -20.98 -11.51
C TYR A 144 9.31 -22.30 -11.99
N GLU A 145 10.13 -23.35 -12.13
CA GLU A 145 9.68 -24.66 -12.61
C GLU A 145 8.70 -25.34 -11.64
N GLU A 146 8.89 -25.18 -10.33
CA GLU A 146 7.94 -25.69 -9.33
C GLU A 146 6.60 -24.96 -9.40
N ILE A 147 6.62 -23.62 -9.50
CA ILE A 147 5.39 -22.81 -9.64
C ILE A 147 4.63 -23.19 -10.91
N LYS A 148 5.36 -23.31 -12.03
CA LYS A 148 4.80 -23.74 -13.32
C LYS A 148 4.16 -25.13 -13.21
N ARG A 149 4.88 -26.10 -12.66
CA ARG A 149 4.35 -27.45 -12.44
C ARG A 149 3.09 -27.45 -11.59
N ILE A 150 3.04 -26.67 -10.50
CA ILE A 150 1.85 -26.56 -9.66
C ILE A 150 0.69 -25.98 -10.46
N LYS A 151 0.91 -24.88 -11.20
CA LYS A 151 -0.13 -24.19 -11.98
C LYS A 151 -0.71 -25.06 -13.09
N GLU A 152 0.11 -25.88 -13.74
CA GLU A 152 -0.33 -26.81 -14.79
C GLU A 152 -1.14 -28.00 -14.25
N ASN A 153 -1.07 -28.29 -12.94
CA ASN A 153 -1.62 -29.52 -12.35
C ASN A 153 -2.66 -29.29 -11.23
N SER A 154 -3.09 -28.05 -11.00
CA SER A 154 -4.18 -27.68 -10.10
C SER A 154 -4.93 -26.43 -10.62
N PRO A 155 -6.27 -26.40 -10.54
CA PRO A 155 -7.05 -25.21 -10.86
C PRO A 155 -7.02 -24.14 -9.75
N MET A 156 -6.43 -24.43 -8.59
CA MET A 156 -6.33 -23.50 -7.46
C MET A 156 -5.67 -22.18 -7.89
N PRO A 157 -6.29 -21.02 -7.63
CA PRO A 157 -5.64 -19.73 -7.85
C PRO A 157 -4.36 -19.58 -7.02
N LEU A 158 -3.26 -19.24 -7.68
CA LEU A 158 -1.93 -19.12 -7.08
C LEU A 158 -1.53 -17.65 -6.95
N GLU A 159 -1.04 -17.30 -5.77
CA GLU A 159 -0.42 -16.02 -5.47
C GLU A 159 1.07 -16.20 -5.18
N ILE A 160 1.90 -15.38 -5.80
CA ILE A 160 3.35 -15.39 -5.59
C ILE A 160 3.86 -14.00 -5.20
N PHE A 161 4.94 -13.95 -4.42
CA PHE A 161 5.63 -12.68 -4.17
C PHE A 161 6.42 -12.26 -5.39
N ALA A 162 6.23 -11.02 -5.84
CA ALA A 162 6.95 -10.43 -6.97
C ALA A 162 8.02 -9.43 -6.53
N HIS A 163 7.82 -8.79 -5.38
CA HIS A 163 8.72 -7.75 -4.88
C HIS A 163 8.77 -7.68 -3.35
N GLY A 164 9.89 -7.19 -2.81
CA GLY A 164 10.03 -6.76 -1.43
C GLY A 164 10.79 -7.75 -0.53
N ALA A 165 10.67 -7.58 0.78
CA ALA A 165 11.59 -8.22 1.73
C ALA A 165 11.49 -9.75 1.79
N LEU A 166 12.62 -10.45 1.62
CA LEU A 166 12.75 -11.90 1.84
C LEU A 166 13.10 -12.25 3.30
N CYS A 167 12.76 -13.48 3.69
CA CYS A 167 13.01 -14.05 5.01
C CYS A 167 14.01 -15.21 4.91
N VAL A 168 14.99 -15.25 5.82
CA VAL A 168 16.08 -16.25 5.81
C VAL A 168 15.62 -17.67 6.17
N SER A 169 14.49 -17.80 6.86
CA SER A 169 13.89 -19.08 7.22
C SER A 169 12.83 -19.48 6.20
N TYR A 170 12.55 -20.78 6.09
CA TYR A 170 11.40 -21.32 5.37
C TYR A 170 10.12 -20.56 5.74
N SER A 171 9.27 -20.35 4.73
CA SER A 171 8.06 -19.53 4.86
C SER A 171 7.16 -20.07 5.98
N GLY A 172 6.81 -19.21 6.95
CA GLY A 172 6.04 -19.58 8.15
C GLY A 172 6.82 -20.27 9.28
N GLY A 173 8.04 -20.76 9.03
CA GLY A 173 8.81 -21.59 9.97
C GLY A 173 9.78 -20.83 10.89
N CYS A 174 9.72 -19.50 10.98
CA CYS A 174 10.75 -18.74 11.71
C CYS A 174 10.48 -18.65 13.23
N LEU A 175 11.25 -19.38 14.03
CA LEU A 175 11.21 -19.33 15.51
C LEU A 175 12.31 -18.46 16.14
N MET A 176 13.17 -17.84 15.34
CA MET A 176 14.34 -17.12 15.83
C MET A 176 13.98 -15.95 16.76
N SER A 177 12.89 -15.24 16.47
CA SER A 177 12.44 -14.13 17.32
C SER A 177 11.97 -14.63 18.69
N SER A 178 11.23 -15.75 18.75
CA SER A 178 10.72 -16.28 20.02
C SER A 178 11.84 -16.84 20.87
N MET A 179 12.79 -17.56 20.27
CA MET A 179 13.92 -18.15 20.99
C MET A 179 14.87 -17.09 21.56
N LEU A 180 15.12 -15.99 20.83
CA LEU A 180 16.12 -15.01 21.24
C LEU A 180 15.55 -13.81 22.02
N THR A 181 14.26 -13.50 21.87
CA THR A 181 13.70 -12.24 22.40
C THR A 181 12.35 -12.40 23.09
N LEU A 182 11.85 -13.63 23.24
CA LEU A 182 10.50 -13.94 23.76
C LEU A 182 9.35 -13.29 22.95
N ARG A 183 9.65 -12.72 21.78
CA ARG A 183 8.66 -12.17 20.85
C ARG A 183 8.42 -13.15 19.71
N SER A 184 7.17 -13.54 19.45
CA SER A 184 6.88 -14.45 18.33
C SER A 184 6.74 -13.72 16.99
N GLY A 185 7.57 -14.09 16.01
CA GLY A 185 7.47 -13.64 14.63
C GLY A 185 6.16 -14.05 13.97
N ASN A 186 5.72 -15.29 14.23
CA ASN A 186 4.47 -15.86 13.74
C ASN A 186 3.21 -15.26 14.40
N ARG A 187 3.39 -14.39 15.40
CA ARG A 187 2.33 -13.58 16.01
C ARG A 187 2.54 -12.08 15.78
N GLY A 188 3.25 -11.75 14.70
CA GLY A 188 3.45 -10.39 14.23
C GLY A 188 4.43 -9.54 15.03
N ARG A 189 5.17 -10.13 15.96
CA ARG A 189 6.16 -9.44 16.81
C ARG A 189 7.59 -9.75 16.40
N CYS A 190 7.87 -10.01 15.13
CA CYS A 190 9.23 -10.31 14.64
C CYS A 190 10.22 -9.20 15.02
N SER A 191 11.30 -9.54 15.73
CA SER A 191 12.36 -8.60 16.14
C SER A 191 13.41 -8.32 15.07
N GLN A 192 13.25 -8.93 13.88
CA GLN A 192 14.16 -8.81 12.74
C GLN A 192 15.61 -9.21 13.09
N ASN A 193 15.80 -10.25 13.91
CA ASN A 193 17.13 -10.72 14.33
C ASN A 193 18.03 -11.04 13.13
N CYS A 194 17.49 -11.60 12.03
CA CYS A 194 18.24 -11.87 10.79
C CYS A 194 18.90 -10.64 10.17
N ARG A 195 18.46 -9.42 10.53
CA ARG A 195 18.98 -8.17 9.97
C ARG A 195 20.04 -7.50 10.85
N ARG A 196 20.53 -8.22 11.87
CA ARG A 196 21.62 -7.77 12.74
C ARG A 196 22.95 -8.25 12.20
N GLU A 197 24.01 -7.65 12.71
CA GLU A 197 25.37 -8.11 12.45
C GLU A 197 25.71 -9.33 13.31
N TYR A 198 26.37 -10.30 12.71
CA TYR A 198 26.84 -11.51 13.33
C TYR A 198 28.32 -11.72 13.01
N THR A 199 29.01 -12.50 13.85
CA THR A 199 30.34 -13.04 13.58
C THR A 199 30.20 -14.56 13.59
N ILE A 200 30.61 -15.22 12.51
CA ILE A 200 30.53 -16.68 12.40
C ILE A 200 31.77 -17.27 13.06
N TYR A 201 31.56 -18.25 13.93
CA TYR A 201 32.61 -19.09 14.51
C TYR A 201 32.46 -20.51 13.97
N LYS A 202 33.59 -21.13 13.60
CA LYS A 202 33.68 -22.52 13.17
C LYS A 202 34.69 -23.21 14.06
N ASP A 203 34.26 -24.28 14.75
CA ASP A 203 35.10 -25.06 15.67
C ASP A 203 35.83 -24.20 16.73
N GLY A 204 35.14 -23.18 17.25
CA GLY A 204 35.67 -22.23 18.23
C GLY A 204 36.56 -21.12 17.66
N ALA A 205 36.95 -21.18 16.38
CA ALA A 205 37.72 -20.15 15.71
C ALA A 205 36.83 -19.15 14.95
N LYS A 206 37.24 -17.87 14.93
CA LYS A 206 36.57 -16.83 14.13
C LYS A 206 36.69 -17.20 12.65
N PHE A 207 35.55 -17.42 12.00
CA PHE A 207 35.47 -17.84 10.59
C PHE A 207 35.13 -16.67 9.65
N SER A 208 34.40 -15.66 10.14
CA SER A 208 34.03 -14.49 9.36
C SER A 208 34.32 -13.20 10.12
N GLU A 209 34.47 -12.11 9.37
CA GLU A 209 34.31 -10.77 9.93
C GLU A 209 32.86 -10.53 10.38
N LYS A 210 32.68 -9.50 11.20
CA LYS A 210 31.37 -9.04 11.63
C LYS A 210 30.62 -8.51 10.41
N GLY A 211 29.38 -8.96 10.19
CA GLY A 211 28.59 -8.55 9.04
C GLY A 211 27.15 -9.07 9.05
N PHE A 212 26.37 -8.73 8.05
CA PHE A 212 24.94 -9.01 7.95
C PHE A 212 24.63 -10.40 7.36
N HIS A 213 25.26 -11.46 7.90
CA HIS A 213 25.26 -12.83 7.34
C HIS A 213 23.89 -13.49 7.15
N LEU A 214 22.84 -12.98 7.79
CA LEU A 214 21.47 -13.52 7.69
C LEU A 214 20.50 -12.54 6.99
N SER A 215 20.99 -11.38 6.54
CA SER A 215 20.17 -10.31 6.00
C SER A 215 19.94 -10.52 4.50
N MET A 216 18.85 -11.21 4.17
CA MET A 216 18.50 -11.42 2.77
C MET A 216 18.23 -10.12 2.04
N LYS A 217 18.64 -10.09 0.78
CA LYS A 217 18.30 -9.11 -0.24
C LYS A 217 16.78 -8.97 -0.42
N ASP A 218 16.34 -7.84 -0.96
CA ASP A 218 14.92 -7.67 -1.33
C ASP A 218 14.67 -8.35 -2.68
N LEU A 219 13.55 -9.05 -2.82
CA LEU A 219 13.09 -9.62 -4.07
C LEU A 219 12.74 -8.50 -5.06
N ASN A 220 13.20 -8.64 -6.29
CA ASN A 220 12.78 -7.78 -7.40
C ASN A 220 12.69 -8.59 -8.69
N THR A 221 11.46 -8.94 -9.07
CA THR A 221 11.18 -9.70 -10.30
C THR A 221 10.79 -8.81 -11.48
N SER A 222 10.87 -7.48 -11.33
CA SER A 222 10.33 -6.54 -12.32
C SER A 222 10.98 -6.66 -13.71
N SER A 223 12.23 -7.12 -13.80
CA SER A 223 12.90 -7.38 -15.09
C SER A 223 12.52 -8.71 -15.73
N ASN A 224 11.96 -9.65 -14.96
CA ASN A 224 11.55 -10.99 -15.37
C ASN A 224 10.03 -11.18 -15.25
N LEU A 225 9.28 -10.08 -15.18
CA LEU A 225 7.84 -10.11 -14.91
C LEU A 225 7.05 -10.85 -16.00
N ILE A 226 7.48 -10.73 -17.26
CA ILE A 226 6.85 -11.39 -18.40
C ILE A 226 6.91 -12.91 -18.23
N ASP A 227 8.01 -13.45 -17.72
CA ASP A 227 8.15 -14.89 -17.46
C ASP A 227 7.10 -15.36 -16.45
N LEU A 228 6.90 -14.61 -15.37
CA LEU A 228 5.89 -14.92 -14.34
C LEU A 228 4.46 -14.84 -14.88
N LEU A 229 4.16 -13.83 -15.69
CA LEU A 229 2.86 -13.68 -16.35
C LEU A 229 2.60 -14.85 -17.32
N SER A 230 3.64 -15.37 -17.98
CA SER A 230 3.53 -16.49 -18.91
C SER A 230 3.17 -17.81 -18.23
N ILE A 231 3.53 -18.01 -16.95
CA ILE A 231 3.06 -19.14 -16.14
C ILE A 231 1.54 -19.07 -15.93
N GLY A 232 0.96 -17.86 -15.98
CA GLY A 232 -0.46 -17.65 -15.71
C GLY A 232 -0.78 -17.62 -14.22
N VAL A 233 0.15 -17.19 -13.36
CA VAL A 233 -0.14 -16.94 -11.94
C VAL A 233 -1.29 -15.94 -11.78
N ASP A 234 -2.15 -16.16 -10.79
CA ASP A 234 -3.42 -15.44 -10.65
C ASP A 234 -3.25 -14.12 -9.89
N SER A 235 -2.27 -14.05 -8.98
CA SER A 235 -1.95 -12.84 -8.20
C SER A 235 -0.44 -12.63 -8.02
N LEU A 236 0.00 -11.40 -8.26
CA LEU A 236 1.35 -10.92 -7.99
C LEU A 236 1.33 -10.03 -6.75
N LYS A 237 1.98 -10.50 -5.68
CA LYS A 237 2.02 -9.82 -4.40
C LYS A 237 3.26 -8.98 -4.22
N LEU A 238 3.05 -7.70 -3.93
CA LEU A 238 4.11 -6.77 -3.55
C LEU A 238 4.23 -6.72 -2.02
N GLU A 239 5.39 -7.04 -1.46
CA GLU A 239 5.63 -6.92 -0.02
C GLU A 239 6.03 -5.49 0.36
N GLY A 240 5.45 -4.96 1.45
CA GLY A 240 5.75 -3.60 1.88
C GLY A 240 4.80 -3.00 2.90
N ARG A 241 4.12 -3.79 3.74
CA ARG A 241 3.09 -3.23 4.66
C ARG A 241 3.63 -2.24 5.70
N MET A 242 4.94 -2.24 5.96
CA MET A 242 5.61 -1.27 6.83
C MET A 242 6.33 -0.15 6.06
N LYS A 243 6.13 -0.08 4.74
CA LYS A 243 6.76 0.93 3.89
C LYS A 243 5.84 2.16 3.80
N ASN A 244 6.43 3.27 3.40
CA ASN A 244 5.75 4.55 3.25
C ASN A 244 4.97 4.65 1.93
N PRO A 245 4.08 5.63 1.77
CA PRO A 245 3.31 5.84 0.54
C PRO A 245 4.17 5.95 -0.71
N GLU A 246 5.36 6.57 -0.63
CA GLU A 246 6.26 6.73 -1.78
C GLU A 246 6.74 5.38 -2.32
N TYR A 247 7.15 4.46 -1.44
CA TYR A 247 7.49 3.09 -1.82
C TYR A 247 6.29 2.38 -2.48
N VAL A 248 5.12 2.48 -1.84
CA VAL A 248 3.89 1.83 -2.35
C VAL A 248 3.56 2.35 -3.74
N LYS A 249 3.63 3.67 -3.95
CA LYS A 249 3.39 4.29 -5.26
C LYS A 249 4.35 3.76 -6.33
N ILE A 250 5.65 3.89 -6.08
CA ILE A 250 6.69 3.61 -7.08
C ILE A 250 6.65 2.13 -7.48
N VAL A 251 6.61 1.22 -6.49
CA VAL A 251 6.59 -0.22 -6.75
C VAL A 251 5.28 -0.62 -7.45
N THR A 252 4.12 -0.18 -6.95
CA THR A 252 2.82 -0.55 -7.56
C THR A 252 2.73 -0.04 -9.01
N SER A 253 3.12 1.22 -9.24
CA SER A 253 3.10 1.81 -10.59
C SER A 253 4.03 1.08 -11.55
N GLU A 254 5.25 0.75 -11.11
CA GLU A 254 6.25 0.04 -11.91
C GLU A 254 5.70 -1.32 -12.38
N TYR A 255 5.15 -2.11 -11.45
CA TYR A 255 4.58 -3.41 -11.81
C TYR A 255 3.32 -3.26 -12.68
N ARG A 256 2.40 -2.34 -12.36
CA ARG A 256 1.19 -2.13 -13.17
C ARG A 256 1.52 -1.79 -14.62
N LYS A 257 2.44 -0.84 -14.83
CA LYS A 257 2.81 -0.39 -16.19
C LYS A 257 3.45 -1.53 -17.00
N LYS A 258 4.26 -2.37 -16.35
CA LYS A 258 4.84 -3.57 -16.99
C LYS A 258 3.79 -4.64 -17.28
N ILE A 259 2.83 -4.89 -16.38
CA ILE A 259 1.72 -5.82 -16.66
C ILE A 259 0.87 -5.31 -17.82
N ASP A 260 0.62 -4.00 -17.89
CA ASP A 260 -0.15 -3.38 -18.98
C ASP A 260 0.62 -3.29 -20.31
N ASN A 261 1.91 -3.61 -20.33
CA ASN A 261 2.81 -3.39 -21.47
C ASN A 261 2.70 -1.97 -22.06
N LYS A 262 2.58 -0.96 -21.19
CA LYS A 262 2.52 0.45 -21.59
C LYS A 262 3.93 1.00 -21.72
N ASP A 263 4.15 1.89 -22.69
CA ASP A 263 5.39 2.68 -22.74
C ASP A 263 5.37 3.76 -21.64
N TYR A 264 6.46 3.89 -20.89
CA TYR A 264 6.58 4.85 -19.81
C TYR A 264 8.03 5.13 -19.49
N LYS A 265 8.30 6.32 -18.94
CA LYS A 265 9.59 6.63 -18.34
C LYS A 265 9.71 5.89 -17.00
N PRO A 266 10.59 4.88 -16.86
CA PRO A 266 10.70 4.13 -15.61
C PRO A 266 11.24 5.01 -14.49
N VAL A 267 10.63 4.90 -13.31
CA VAL A 267 11.19 5.45 -12.08
C VAL A 267 12.08 4.36 -11.50
N SER A 268 13.33 4.68 -11.23
CA SER A 268 14.28 3.68 -10.73
C SER A 268 13.82 3.14 -9.37
N LEU A 269 13.66 1.82 -9.26
CA LEU A 269 13.42 1.12 -7.99
C LEU A 269 14.60 1.26 -7.01
N GLU A 270 15.77 1.75 -7.46
CA GLU A 270 16.90 2.06 -6.59
C GLU A 270 16.68 3.35 -5.75
N SER A 271 15.73 4.19 -6.17
CA SER A 271 15.43 5.49 -5.55
C SER A 271 14.54 5.43 -4.30
N ILE A 272 14.22 4.23 -3.81
CA ILE A 272 13.38 4.01 -2.62
C ILE A 272 14.13 3.20 -1.59
N PHE A 273 13.74 3.21 -0.32
CA PHE A 273 14.44 2.38 0.67
C PHE A 273 14.24 0.88 0.41
N HIS A 274 15.31 0.14 0.14
CA HIS A 274 15.35 -1.31 -0.09
C HIS A 274 16.63 -1.93 0.47
N ARG A 275 16.70 -3.26 0.58
CA ARG A 275 17.99 -3.97 0.61
C ARG A 275 18.47 -4.23 -0.80
N ALA A 276 19.75 -4.52 -1.01
CA ALA A 276 20.24 -4.91 -2.33
C ALA A 276 19.27 -5.91 -2.97
N TYR A 277 19.03 -5.80 -4.28
CA TYR A 277 18.03 -6.64 -4.93
C TYR A 277 18.57 -8.01 -5.32
N THR A 278 17.68 -8.99 -5.36
CA THR A 278 17.89 -10.33 -5.91
C THR A 278 16.68 -10.72 -6.74
N LYS A 279 16.88 -11.57 -7.74
CA LYS A 279 15.75 -12.20 -8.45
C LYS A 279 15.05 -13.27 -7.60
N GLY A 280 15.65 -13.68 -6.47
CA GLY A 280 15.13 -14.67 -5.55
C GLY A 280 15.25 -16.12 -6.05
N PHE A 281 14.84 -17.06 -5.20
CA PHE A 281 14.85 -18.50 -5.50
C PHE A 281 13.98 -18.85 -6.72
N ILE A 282 12.93 -18.07 -6.97
CA ILE A 282 12.07 -18.21 -8.15
C ILE A 282 12.87 -18.21 -9.46
N PHE A 283 13.96 -17.45 -9.56
CA PHE A 283 14.83 -17.44 -10.75
C PHE A 283 16.19 -18.11 -10.52
N GLY A 284 16.28 -19.04 -9.57
CA GLY A 284 17.47 -19.86 -9.36
C GLY A 284 18.70 -19.09 -8.87
N GLU A 285 18.51 -17.94 -8.21
CA GLU A 285 19.62 -17.18 -7.64
C GLU A 285 20.45 -18.02 -6.67
N ASP A 286 21.78 -17.86 -6.75
CA ASP A 286 22.70 -18.55 -5.87
C ASP A 286 22.42 -18.13 -4.41
N ARG A 287 22.42 -19.12 -3.51
CA ARG A 287 22.31 -18.92 -2.06
C ARG A 287 23.39 -17.98 -1.53
N ALA A 288 24.57 -17.97 -2.14
CA ALA A 288 25.64 -17.02 -1.80
C ALA A 288 25.28 -15.56 -2.16
N ASN A 289 24.44 -15.36 -3.19
CA ASN A 289 24.08 -14.06 -3.72
C ASN A 289 22.75 -13.51 -3.19
N ILE A 290 21.99 -14.29 -2.42
CA ILE A 290 20.68 -13.89 -1.89
C ILE A 290 20.76 -13.10 -0.58
N VAL A 291 21.95 -13.01 0.03
CA VAL A 291 22.26 -12.24 1.23
C VAL A 291 23.20 -11.09 0.87
N ASP A 292 23.06 -9.95 1.54
CA ASP A 292 24.07 -8.89 1.50
C ASP A 292 24.78 -8.84 2.86
N ILE A 293 26.04 -9.29 2.88
CA ILE A 293 26.85 -9.36 4.11
C ILE A 293 27.37 -7.97 4.49
N THR A 294 27.51 -7.07 3.52
CA THR A 294 28.21 -5.80 3.67
C THR A 294 27.29 -4.67 4.11
N LYS A 295 26.04 -4.67 3.64
CA LYS A 295 25.11 -3.56 3.86
C LYS A 295 23.78 -4.01 4.42
N LYS A 296 23.23 -3.18 5.31
CA LYS A 296 21.90 -3.38 5.90
C LYS A 296 20.75 -2.99 4.96
N SER A 297 20.98 -2.02 4.08
CA SER A 297 20.03 -1.46 3.12
C SER A 297 20.75 -0.59 2.09
N ASN A 298 20.04 -0.12 1.07
CA ASN A 298 20.52 0.96 0.23
C ASN A 298 20.76 2.21 1.09
N GLU A 299 21.87 2.87 0.84
CA GLU A 299 22.36 3.96 1.68
C GLU A 299 21.93 5.33 1.15
N GLY A 300 21.30 5.37 -0.03
CA GLY A 300 21.09 6.58 -0.81
C GLY A 300 22.36 7.02 -1.52
N ASP A 301 22.24 8.07 -2.33
CA ASP A 301 23.40 8.70 -2.99
C ASP A 301 24.10 9.62 -2.00
N LEU A 302 25.40 9.44 -1.75
CA LEU A 302 26.18 10.43 -0.98
C LEU A 302 26.19 11.76 -1.74
N ILE A 303 25.50 12.76 -1.19
CA ILE A 303 25.35 14.08 -1.81
C ILE A 303 26.05 15.19 -1.06
N GLY A 304 26.55 14.98 0.16
CA GLY A 304 27.18 16.07 0.91
C GLY A 304 27.50 15.72 2.34
N SER A 305 27.80 16.75 3.14
CA SER A 305 28.10 16.60 4.57
C SER A 305 27.64 17.80 5.39
N ILE A 306 27.51 17.60 6.69
CA ILE A 306 27.21 18.62 7.69
C ILE A 306 28.51 19.32 8.09
N LEU A 307 28.48 20.65 8.06
CA LEU A 307 29.58 21.52 8.49
C LEU A 307 29.38 22.11 9.90
N GLY A 308 28.20 21.94 10.49
CA GLY A 308 27.85 22.43 11.82
C GLY A 308 26.56 23.24 11.82
N LYS A 309 26.54 24.34 12.58
CA LYS A 309 25.41 25.28 12.64
C LYS A 309 25.80 26.68 12.22
N ASP A 310 24.83 27.42 11.68
CA ASP A 310 24.95 28.86 11.48
C ASP A 310 24.65 29.64 12.78
N LYS A 311 24.83 30.96 12.70
CA LYS A 311 24.55 31.90 13.80
C LYS A 311 23.10 31.91 14.28
N ASN A 312 22.15 31.42 13.48
CA ASN A 312 20.73 31.37 13.80
C ASN A 312 20.29 29.96 14.25
N GLY A 313 21.23 29.03 14.40
CA GLY A 313 20.97 27.65 14.83
C GLY A 313 20.51 26.70 13.72
N LEU A 314 20.50 27.11 12.46
CA LEU A 314 20.22 26.24 11.31
C LEU A 314 21.43 25.35 11.00
N THR A 315 21.18 24.13 10.53
CA THR A 315 22.25 23.19 10.16
C THR A 315 22.88 23.64 8.85
N LEU A 316 24.18 23.94 8.88
CA LEU A 316 24.98 24.27 7.70
C LEU A 316 25.47 22.99 7.05
N VAL A 317 25.18 22.85 5.76
CA VAL A 317 25.55 21.67 4.96
C VAL A 317 26.32 22.08 3.71
N ASN A 318 27.15 21.17 3.18
CA ASN A 318 27.80 21.32 1.89
C ASN A 318 27.36 20.19 0.95
N ILE A 319 26.62 20.56 -0.09
CA ILE A 319 25.95 19.63 -0.99
C ILE A 319 26.61 19.65 -2.39
N LYS A 320 26.98 18.47 -2.90
CA LYS A 320 27.61 18.23 -4.20
C LYS A 320 26.63 17.95 -5.34
N LYS A 321 25.40 17.51 -5.04
CA LYS A 321 24.33 17.29 -6.03
C LYS A 321 23.12 18.13 -5.65
N LYS A 322 22.50 18.82 -6.62
CA LYS A 322 21.32 19.67 -6.39
C LYS A 322 20.29 19.03 -5.45
N LEU A 323 19.96 19.78 -4.40
CA LEU A 323 18.95 19.48 -3.39
C LEU A 323 17.69 20.29 -3.71
N ASN A 324 16.53 19.67 -3.63
CA ASN A 324 15.23 20.32 -3.84
C ASN A 324 14.39 20.24 -2.57
N LEU A 325 13.40 21.13 -2.42
CA LEU A 325 12.34 20.91 -1.45
C LEU A 325 11.68 19.55 -1.69
N LYS A 326 11.23 18.93 -0.60
CA LYS A 326 10.65 17.58 -0.51
C LYS A 326 11.59 16.42 -0.82
N ASP A 327 12.86 16.68 -1.14
CA ASP A 327 13.87 15.61 -1.17
C ASP A 327 13.92 14.96 0.22
N ARG A 328 14.05 13.64 0.25
CA ARG A 328 14.29 12.90 1.49
C ARG A 328 15.76 12.58 1.61
N ILE A 329 16.36 12.97 2.73
CA ILE A 329 17.77 12.73 3.04
C ILE A 329 17.92 11.83 4.26
N ARG A 330 19.05 11.12 4.31
CA ARG A 330 19.55 10.38 5.45
C ARG A 330 20.86 11.02 5.90
N ILE A 331 20.96 11.30 7.19
CA ILE A 331 22.16 11.83 7.83
C ILE A 331 22.79 10.71 8.64
N VAL A 332 24.07 10.45 8.38
CA VAL A 332 24.88 9.46 9.09
C VAL A 332 25.95 10.21 9.88
N SER A 333 25.92 10.10 11.20
CA SER A 333 26.88 10.73 12.11
C SER A 333 27.48 9.66 13.03
N GLU A 334 28.74 9.82 13.43
CA GLU A 334 29.44 8.86 14.27
C GLU A 334 28.71 8.62 15.59
N ASN A 335 28.59 7.35 15.99
CA ASN A 335 27.95 6.89 17.23
C ASN A 335 26.46 7.29 17.39
N GLU A 336 25.82 7.75 16.32
CA GLU A 336 24.40 8.06 16.32
C GLU A 336 23.61 7.11 15.42
N SER A 337 22.32 6.94 15.73
CA SER A 337 21.39 6.33 14.78
C SER A 337 21.17 7.25 13.58
N ASP A 338 21.07 6.65 12.39
CA ASP A 338 20.70 7.35 11.16
C ASP A 338 19.50 8.25 11.37
N TYR A 339 19.58 9.48 10.85
CA TYR A 339 18.49 10.43 10.92
C TYR A 339 17.91 10.70 9.54
N TYR A 340 16.62 10.41 9.38
CA TYR A 340 15.90 10.60 8.13
C TYR A 340 15.08 11.88 8.19
N PHE A 341 15.15 12.69 7.15
CA PHE A 341 14.54 14.02 7.11
C PHE A 341 13.99 14.33 5.71
N THR A 342 12.81 14.93 5.65
CA THR A 342 12.25 15.49 4.41
C THR A 342 12.46 17.00 4.43
N ILE A 343 12.98 17.55 3.34
CA ILE A 343 13.34 18.96 3.27
C ILE A 343 12.09 19.80 3.02
N ASP A 344 11.48 20.32 4.08
CA ASP A 344 10.33 21.22 3.96
C ASP A 344 10.73 22.66 3.66
N LYS A 345 11.92 23.06 4.11
CA LYS A 345 12.49 24.39 3.89
C LYS A 345 13.99 24.28 3.63
N LEU A 346 14.46 25.10 2.70
CA LEU A 346 15.85 25.20 2.31
C LEU A 346 16.23 26.67 2.24
N TYR A 347 17.41 27.03 2.75
CA TYR A 347 17.89 28.41 2.69
C TYR A 347 19.29 28.48 2.09
N ASN A 348 19.57 29.58 1.38
CA ASN A 348 20.93 29.91 0.96
C ASN A 348 21.76 30.42 2.15
N GLN A 349 23.07 30.62 1.96
CA GLN A 349 23.95 31.13 3.04
C GLN A 349 23.59 32.52 3.56
N LYS A 350 22.79 33.30 2.81
CA LYS A 350 22.30 34.62 3.23
C LYS A 350 21.04 34.51 4.09
N GLY A 351 20.52 33.31 4.33
CA GLY A 351 19.30 33.05 5.10
C GLY A 351 18.00 33.27 4.30
N GLN A 352 18.07 33.39 2.98
CA GLN A 352 16.89 33.52 2.12
C GLN A 352 16.35 32.13 1.77
N GLU A 353 15.04 31.95 1.86
CA GLU A 353 14.36 30.69 1.50
C GLU A 353 14.45 30.47 -0.01
N ILE A 354 14.78 29.25 -0.42
CA ILE A 354 14.95 28.83 -1.82
C ILE A 354 14.26 27.48 -2.05
N GLU A 355 13.86 27.21 -3.28
CA GLU A 355 13.21 25.93 -3.64
C GLU A 355 14.20 24.81 -3.97
N SER A 356 15.42 25.17 -4.37
CA SER A 356 16.49 24.23 -4.66
C SER A 356 17.86 24.90 -4.62
N GLY A 357 18.92 24.12 -4.41
CA GLY A 357 20.29 24.62 -4.41
C GLY A 357 21.36 23.55 -4.34
N GLU A 358 22.61 23.96 -4.53
CA GLU A 358 23.82 23.16 -4.37
C GLU A 358 24.91 23.99 -3.67
N GLY A 359 25.98 23.34 -3.22
CA GLY A 359 27.03 23.96 -2.42
C GLY A 359 26.60 24.16 -0.96
N LYS A 360 26.97 25.30 -0.37
CA LYS A 360 26.68 25.59 1.04
C LYS A 360 25.24 26.06 1.23
N LEU A 361 24.46 25.27 1.96
CA LEU A 361 23.03 25.52 2.21
C LEU A 361 22.73 25.43 3.71
N LEU A 362 21.59 25.97 4.12
CA LEU A 362 21.10 25.89 5.49
C LEU A 362 19.80 25.10 5.53
N LEU A 363 19.72 24.14 6.47
CA LEU A 363 18.56 23.29 6.70
C LEU A 363 18.01 23.48 8.11
N LYS A 364 16.69 23.42 8.24
CA LYS A 364 16.03 23.40 9.56
C LYS A 364 15.88 21.97 10.04
N ILE A 365 16.89 21.46 10.72
CA ILE A 365 16.89 20.13 11.32
C ILE A 365 16.76 20.26 12.84
N PHE A 366 15.81 19.55 13.44
CA PHE A 366 15.53 19.64 14.89
C PHE A 366 16.58 18.96 15.77
N LYS A 367 17.32 18.00 15.20
CA LYS A 367 18.39 17.29 15.89
C LYS A 367 19.74 17.96 15.60
N ASP A 368 20.55 18.09 16.64
CA ASP A 368 21.85 18.76 16.57
C ASP A 368 22.94 17.81 16.12
N PHE A 369 23.53 18.07 14.95
CA PHE A 369 24.65 17.32 14.41
C PHE A 369 25.89 18.20 14.34
N LYS A 370 27.02 17.71 14.87
CA LYS A 370 28.33 18.39 14.75
C LYS A 370 28.96 18.16 13.39
N SER A 371 28.84 16.94 12.87
CA SER A 371 29.31 16.48 11.57
C SER A 371 28.41 15.34 11.11
N GLY A 372 28.56 14.91 9.86
CA GLY A 372 27.86 13.75 9.32
C GLY A 372 27.75 13.79 7.81
N ASP A 373 27.64 12.61 7.20
CA ASP A 373 27.42 12.46 5.78
C ASP A 373 25.93 12.54 5.45
N ILE A 374 25.61 13.17 4.31
CA ILE A 374 24.26 13.37 3.84
C ILE A 374 24.05 12.55 2.58
N TYR A 375 23.10 11.63 2.65
CA TYR A 375 22.69 10.78 1.54
C TYR A 375 21.30 11.19 1.05
N LYS A 376 21.13 11.33 -0.27
CA LYS A 376 19.82 11.56 -0.89
C LYS A 376 19.14 10.21 -1.11
N MET A 377 17.99 10.03 -0.47
CA MET A 377 17.23 8.79 -0.51
C MET A 377 16.17 8.82 -1.59
N ILE A 378 15.46 9.95 -1.75
CA ILE A 378 14.37 10.14 -2.72
C ILE A 378 14.53 11.51 -3.37
N ASP A 379 14.33 11.57 -4.68
CA ASP A 379 14.26 12.82 -5.45
C ASP A 379 12.82 13.34 -5.50
N SER A 380 12.59 14.59 -5.11
CA SER A 380 11.27 15.21 -5.11
C SER A 380 10.67 15.44 -6.49
N SER A 381 11.47 15.32 -7.56
CA SER A 381 10.94 15.24 -8.92
C SER A 381 10.12 13.97 -9.17
N ILE A 382 10.19 12.98 -8.28
CA ILE A 382 9.27 11.85 -8.27
C ILE A 382 7.91 12.38 -7.84
N ASP A 383 7.08 12.64 -8.85
CA ASP A 383 5.70 13.01 -8.65
C ASP A 383 5.01 11.94 -7.81
N ILE A 384 4.55 12.30 -6.60
CA ILE A 384 3.74 11.44 -5.71
C ILE A 384 2.24 11.71 -5.85
N THR A 385 1.84 12.59 -6.76
CA THR A 385 0.44 12.93 -7.01
C THR A 385 -0.35 11.69 -7.43
N ILE A 386 -1.56 11.57 -6.90
CA ILE A 386 -2.48 10.52 -7.26
C ILE A 386 -2.73 10.58 -8.77
N ASP A 387 -2.45 9.48 -9.46
CA ASP A 387 -2.77 9.36 -10.87
C ASP A 387 -4.30 9.20 -11.00
N ASN A 388 -4.96 10.28 -11.42
CA ASN A 388 -6.40 10.31 -11.58
C ASN A 388 -6.90 9.34 -12.67
N SER A 389 -6.03 8.75 -13.49
CA SER A 389 -6.42 7.72 -14.47
C SER A 389 -7.03 6.46 -13.81
N TYR A 390 -6.74 6.25 -12.52
CA TYR A 390 -7.32 5.16 -11.73
C TYR A 390 -8.58 5.58 -10.95
N LYS A 391 -9.07 6.80 -11.12
CA LYS A 391 -10.38 7.25 -10.62
C LYS A 391 -11.49 7.00 -11.64
N LYS A 392 -12.72 6.84 -11.17
CA LYS A 392 -13.89 6.62 -12.03
C LYS A 392 -14.37 7.95 -12.63
N PRO A 393 -14.50 8.07 -13.96
CA PRO A 393 -15.08 9.27 -14.57
C PRO A 393 -16.57 9.36 -14.25
N ILE A 394 -17.03 10.55 -13.89
CA ILE A 394 -18.46 10.86 -13.79
C ILE A 394 -18.83 12.06 -14.66
N VAL A 395 -20.04 12.03 -15.21
CA VAL A 395 -20.68 13.16 -15.87
C VAL A 395 -21.81 13.64 -14.97
N ILE A 396 -21.86 14.93 -14.67
CA ILE A 396 -22.90 15.52 -13.82
C ILE A 396 -23.83 16.35 -14.68
N GLU A 397 -25.12 16.09 -14.62
CA GLU A 397 -26.14 16.98 -15.15
C GLU A 397 -26.63 17.92 -14.05
N ALA A 398 -26.53 19.23 -14.29
CA ALA A 398 -27.00 20.27 -13.38
C ALA A 398 -28.31 20.86 -13.90
N ILE A 399 -29.37 20.75 -13.10
CA ILE A 399 -30.74 21.12 -13.45
C ILE A 399 -31.27 22.14 -12.45
N GLY A 400 -31.96 23.16 -12.96
CA GLY A 400 -32.65 24.15 -12.13
C GLY A 400 -33.18 25.34 -12.91
N SER A 401 -34.10 26.05 -12.29
CA SER A 401 -34.70 27.29 -12.76
C SER A 401 -34.86 28.26 -11.59
N GLU A 402 -35.25 29.50 -11.85
CA GLU A 402 -35.54 30.47 -10.79
C GLU A 402 -36.59 29.90 -9.82
N GLY A 403 -36.34 30.04 -8.51
CA GLY A 403 -37.19 29.50 -7.45
C GLY A 403 -37.03 28.00 -7.19
N SER A 404 -36.30 27.24 -8.01
CA SER A 404 -36.04 25.81 -7.78
C SER A 404 -34.71 25.56 -7.06
N LEU A 405 -34.59 24.42 -6.39
CA LEU A 405 -33.29 23.93 -5.91
C LEU A 405 -32.39 23.54 -7.10
N LEU A 406 -31.07 23.60 -6.91
CA LEU A 406 -30.11 22.97 -7.81
C LEU A 406 -30.19 21.46 -7.62
N THR A 407 -30.53 20.76 -8.68
CA THR A 407 -30.51 19.29 -8.73
C THR A 407 -29.32 18.83 -9.56
N LEU A 408 -28.45 18.02 -8.98
CA LEU A 408 -27.36 17.36 -9.66
C LEU A 408 -27.71 15.89 -9.89
N LEU A 409 -27.56 15.41 -11.11
CA LEU A 409 -27.76 14.01 -11.46
C LEU A 409 -26.47 13.40 -12.01
N THR A 410 -26.16 12.16 -11.61
CA THR A 410 -25.12 11.36 -12.28
C THR A 410 -25.54 9.89 -12.34
N LYS A 411 -24.97 9.14 -13.29
CA LYS A 411 -25.26 7.72 -13.46
C LYS A 411 -24.03 6.88 -13.11
N ILE A 412 -24.19 5.91 -12.22
CA ILE A 412 -23.14 4.96 -11.82
C ILE A 412 -23.74 3.55 -11.79
N ASP A 413 -23.08 2.58 -12.44
CA ASP A 413 -23.48 1.16 -12.47
C ASP A 413 -24.98 0.98 -12.77
N ASP A 414 -25.44 1.67 -13.81
CA ASP A 414 -26.83 1.72 -14.27
C ASP A 414 -27.88 2.40 -13.38
N ARG A 415 -27.47 2.92 -12.22
CA ARG A 415 -28.34 3.68 -11.31
C ARG A 415 -28.11 5.18 -11.42
N VAL A 416 -29.19 5.97 -11.35
CA VAL A 416 -29.13 7.44 -11.29
C VAL A 416 -29.11 7.89 -9.83
N PHE A 417 -28.16 8.77 -9.51
CA PHE A 417 -27.98 9.39 -8.21
C PHE A 417 -28.33 10.86 -8.30
N LYS A 418 -28.92 11.38 -7.22
CA LYS A 418 -29.38 12.76 -7.11
C LYS A 418 -28.73 13.44 -5.90
N GLY A 419 -28.25 14.66 -6.08
CA GLY A 419 -27.90 15.58 -5.00
C GLY A 419 -28.66 16.88 -5.16
N VAL A 420 -29.03 17.52 -4.05
CA VAL A 420 -29.80 18.77 -4.07
C VAL A 420 -29.16 19.83 -3.19
N SER A 421 -29.26 21.09 -3.59
CA SER A 421 -28.93 22.22 -2.72
C SER A 421 -30.00 22.43 -1.65
N SER A 422 -29.64 23.11 -0.56
CA SER A 422 -30.58 23.61 0.45
C SER A 422 -31.32 24.87 -0.02
N ASP A 423 -30.59 25.77 -0.70
CA ASP A 423 -31.16 27.02 -1.21
C ASP A 423 -31.69 26.88 -2.63
N SER A 424 -32.72 27.66 -2.96
CA SER A 424 -33.24 27.82 -4.31
C SER A 424 -32.44 28.85 -5.12
N PHE A 425 -32.43 28.69 -6.43
CA PHE A 425 -31.92 29.70 -7.35
C PHE A 425 -32.69 31.01 -7.26
N GLN A 426 -31.98 32.13 -7.36
CA GLN A 426 -32.53 33.47 -7.44
C GLN A 426 -32.23 34.07 -8.82
N ALA A 427 -33.00 35.08 -9.26
CA ALA A 427 -32.62 35.90 -10.40
C ALA A 427 -31.28 36.60 -10.14
N ALA A 428 -30.35 36.53 -11.10
CA ALA A 428 -29.05 37.15 -10.98
C ALA A 428 -29.16 38.68 -11.07
N GLN A 429 -28.80 39.39 -9.99
CA GLN A 429 -28.80 40.87 -9.96
C GLN A 429 -27.56 41.51 -10.60
N LYS A 430 -26.43 40.78 -10.68
CA LYS A 430 -25.16 41.27 -11.26
C LYS A 430 -24.61 40.30 -12.29
N LYS A 431 -24.10 39.15 -11.84
CA LYS A 431 -23.49 38.13 -12.68
C LYS A 431 -24.18 36.78 -12.41
N PRO A 432 -24.76 36.12 -13.43
CA PRO A 432 -25.29 34.77 -13.27
C PRO A 432 -24.15 33.77 -13.03
N ILE A 433 -24.49 32.58 -12.51
CA ILE A 433 -23.55 31.46 -12.47
C ILE A 433 -23.16 31.11 -13.89
N ASP A 434 -21.86 31.18 -14.16
CA ASP A 434 -21.28 30.69 -15.41
C ASP A 434 -20.92 29.20 -15.30
N SER A 435 -20.87 28.54 -16.46
CA SER A 435 -20.53 27.12 -16.56
C SER A 435 -19.14 26.80 -15.99
N ASP A 436 -18.19 27.73 -16.10
CA ASP A 436 -16.82 27.56 -15.57
C ASP A 436 -16.81 27.52 -14.04
N THR A 437 -17.58 28.38 -13.39
CA THR A 437 -17.73 28.41 -11.93
C THR A 437 -18.39 27.13 -11.45
N LEU A 438 -19.46 26.70 -12.12
CA LEU A 438 -20.13 25.44 -11.82
C LEU A 438 -19.15 24.27 -11.97
N PHE A 439 -18.39 24.23 -13.07
CA PHE A 439 -17.38 23.20 -13.29
C PHE A 439 -16.28 23.18 -12.24
N LYS A 440 -15.76 24.36 -11.88
CA LYS A 440 -14.73 24.49 -10.86
C LYS A 440 -15.21 24.04 -9.47
N GLN A 441 -16.48 24.25 -9.11
CA GLN A 441 -16.99 23.77 -7.82
C GLN A 441 -17.31 22.28 -7.86
N LEU A 442 -17.93 21.79 -8.94
CA LEU A 442 -18.30 20.39 -9.09
C LEU A 442 -17.08 19.46 -9.25
N SER A 443 -15.98 19.95 -9.80
CA SER A 443 -14.73 19.19 -10.00
C SER A 443 -13.90 18.94 -8.74
N LYS A 444 -14.27 19.52 -7.58
CA LYS A 444 -13.55 19.38 -6.30
C LYS A 444 -13.69 17.99 -5.64
N LEU A 445 -13.45 16.93 -6.39
CA LEU A 445 -13.68 15.53 -6.03
C LEU A 445 -12.39 14.80 -5.57
N ASN A 446 -11.37 15.55 -5.17
CA ASN A 446 -10.03 15.03 -4.88
C ASN A 446 -10.01 13.91 -3.83
N GLU A 447 -10.88 13.99 -2.82
CA GLU A 447 -10.97 12.98 -1.76
C GLU A 447 -11.84 11.77 -2.11
N THR A 448 -12.55 11.82 -3.23
CA THR A 448 -13.45 10.75 -3.66
C THR A 448 -12.78 9.85 -4.70
N SER A 449 -13.38 8.70 -4.97
CA SER A 449 -12.99 7.78 -6.06
C SER A 449 -13.30 8.31 -7.46
N PHE A 450 -13.90 9.49 -7.58
CA PHE A 450 -14.39 10.05 -8.83
C PHE A 450 -13.54 11.23 -9.31
N TYR A 451 -13.54 11.42 -10.62
CA TYR A 451 -13.16 12.69 -11.23
C TYR A 451 -14.26 13.17 -12.17
N LEU A 452 -14.42 14.50 -12.26
CA LEU A 452 -15.43 15.09 -13.11
C LEU A 452 -14.93 15.08 -14.56
N LYS A 453 -15.55 14.25 -15.39
CA LYS A 453 -15.23 14.15 -16.82
C LYS A 453 -15.88 15.28 -17.61
N ASP A 454 -17.16 15.55 -17.34
CA ASP A 454 -17.94 16.55 -18.06
C ASP A 454 -19.17 17.00 -17.25
N ILE A 455 -19.76 18.12 -17.65
CA ILE A 455 -20.99 18.67 -17.08
C ILE A 455 -21.99 18.99 -18.17
N LYS A 456 -23.20 18.45 -18.01
CA LYS A 456 -24.35 18.87 -18.79
C LYS A 456 -25.08 19.97 -18.05
N ASN A 457 -25.00 21.20 -18.56
CA ASN A 457 -25.69 22.36 -17.98
C ASN A 457 -27.11 22.47 -18.55
N SER A 458 -28.10 22.12 -17.73
CA SER A 458 -29.54 22.20 -18.03
C SER A 458 -30.22 23.26 -17.14
N LEU A 459 -29.51 24.33 -16.78
CA LEU A 459 -30.05 25.47 -16.04
C LEU A 459 -30.84 26.39 -16.97
N ASN A 460 -32.02 26.85 -16.54
CA ASN A 460 -32.89 27.72 -17.32
C ASN A 460 -32.97 29.14 -16.71
N GLY A 461 -32.45 30.13 -17.44
CA GLY A 461 -32.46 31.55 -17.06
C GLY A 461 -31.13 32.07 -16.51
N ASN A 462 -31.11 33.36 -16.18
CA ASN A 462 -29.96 34.02 -15.55
C ASN A 462 -30.01 33.83 -14.04
N LEU A 463 -29.49 32.69 -13.58
CA LEU A 463 -29.62 32.26 -12.18
C LEU A 463 -28.41 32.62 -11.33
N PHE A 464 -28.66 32.88 -10.05
CA PHE A 464 -27.67 33.06 -9.01
C PHE A 464 -27.91 32.05 -7.88
N MET A 465 -26.81 31.49 -7.37
CA MET A 465 -26.77 30.67 -6.16
C MET A 465 -25.40 30.83 -5.51
N THR A 466 -25.33 30.64 -4.19
CA THR A 466 -24.06 30.75 -3.47
C THR A 466 -23.15 29.55 -3.77
N ILE A 467 -21.84 29.78 -3.71
CA ILE A 467 -20.84 28.69 -3.82
C ILE A 467 -21.05 27.64 -2.71
N ALA A 468 -21.56 28.02 -1.54
CA ALA A 468 -21.83 27.10 -0.45
C ALA A 468 -22.93 26.10 -0.82
N SER A 469 -24.04 26.57 -1.39
CA SER A 469 -25.17 25.73 -1.80
C SER A 469 -24.80 24.78 -2.96
N ILE A 470 -23.95 25.23 -3.91
CA ILE A 470 -23.40 24.34 -4.96
C ILE A 470 -22.53 23.23 -4.35
N ASN A 471 -21.65 23.60 -3.41
CA ASN A 471 -20.79 22.63 -2.73
C ASN A 471 -21.58 21.65 -1.87
N GLU A 472 -22.69 22.09 -1.29
CA GLU A 472 -23.62 21.22 -0.58
C GLU A 472 -24.30 20.22 -1.52
N ALA A 473 -24.88 20.69 -2.64
CA ALA A 473 -25.49 19.80 -3.63
C ALA A 473 -24.51 18.72 -4.12
N ARG A 474 -23.25 19.11 -4.35
CA ARG A 474 -22.17 18.18 -4.69
C ARG A 474 -21.91 17.16 -3.58
N ARG A 475 -21.79 17.60 -2.32
CA ARG A 475 -21.58 16.68 -1.18
C ARG A 475 -22.76 15.73 -1.00
N SER A 476 -23.99 16.23 -1.13
CA SER A 476 -25.21 15.42 -1.11
C SER A 476 -25.18 14.35 -2.20
N LEU A 477 -24.81 14.70 -3.44
CA LEU A 477 -24.69 13.74 -4.54
C LEU A 477 -23.67 12.64 -4.21
N ILE A 478 -22.48 13.01 -3.77
CA ILE A 478 -21.40 12.06 -3.46
C ILE A 478 -21.77 11.16 -2.29
N SER A 479 -22.35 11.71 -1.22
CA SER A 479 -22.81 10.94 -0.05
C SER A 479 -23.81 9.85 -0.46
N ASN A 480 -24.76 10.18 -1.33
CA ASN A 480 -25.76 9.21 -1.81
C ASN A 480 -25.14 8.09 -2.66
N ILE A 481 -24.06 8.39 -3.39
CA ILE A 481 -23.29 7.39 -4.13
C ILE A 481 -22.52 6.49 -3.18
N GLU A 482 -21.82 7.08 -2.20
CA GLU A 482 -21.02 6.35 -1.22
C GLU A 482 -21.88 5.43 -0.35
N GLU A 483 -23.06 5.90 0.08
CA GLU A 483 -24.04 5.07 0.80
C GLU A 483 -24.49 3.86 -0.04
N TYR A 484 -24.76 4.05 -1.33
CA TYR A 484 -25.05 2.92 -2.21
C TYR A 484 -23.87 1.94 -2.33
N MET A 485 -22.66 2.47 -2.45
CA MET A 485 -21.45 1.64 -2.55
C MET A 485 -21.20 0.81 -1.29
N GLN A 486 -21.49 1.35 -0.10
CA GLN A 486 -21.44 0.59 1.16
C GLN A 486 -22.32 -0.66 1.11
N HIS A 487 -23.51 -0.55 0.50
CA HIS A 487 -24.48 -1.64 0.44
C HIS A 487 -24.35 -2.50 -0.82
N LYS A 488 -23.35 -2.25 -1.68
CA LYS A 488 -23.17 -3.01 -2.93
C LYS A 488 -22.71 -4.45 -2.67
N ARG A 489 -21.99 -4.69 -1.58
CA ARG A 489 -21.56 -6.04 -1.15
C ARG A 489 -22.36 -6.49 0.07
N VAL A 490 -23.59 -6.93 -0.14
CA VAL A 490 -24.36 -7.63 0.90
C VAL A 490 -23.92 -9.09 0.90
N LEU A 491 -23.21 -9.49 1.94
CA LEU A 491 -22.88 -10.90 2.15
C LEU A 491 -24.10 -11.65 2.73
N PRO A 492 -24.29 -12.94 2.41
CA PRO A 492 -25.36 -13.73 3.00
C PRO A 492 -25.24 -13.79 4.54
N PRO A 493 -26.30 -14.14 5.29
CA PRO A 493 -26.18 -14.36 6.71
C PRO A 493 -25.10 -15.39 7.05
N ILE A 494 -24.46 -15.24 8.22
CA ILE A 494 -23.51 -16.23 8.74
C ILE A 494 -24.27 -17.55 8.92
N SER A 495 -23.73 -18.64 8.35
CA SER A 495 -24.37 -19.95 8.34
C SER A 495 -24.16 -20.68 9.68
N LEU A 496 -24.75 -20.21 10.76
CA LEU A 496 -24.54 -20.77 12.12
C LEU A 496 -25.10 -22.18 12.34
N ASP A 497 -25.88 -22.72 11.39
CA ASP A 497 -26.41 -24.08 11.47
C ASP A 497 -25.24 -25.08 11.52
N ASN A 498 -25.03 -25.68 12.69
CA ASN A 498 -23.92 -26.59 13.03
C ASN A 498 -22.53 -25.95 13.18
N ASN A 499 -22.39 -24.79 13.83
CA ASN A 499 -21.06 -24.33 14.26
C ASN A 499 -20.51 -25.22 15.41
N PRO A 500 -19.43 -26.01 15.20
CA PRO A 500 -18.84 -26.86 16.23
C PRO A 500 -17.85 -26.10 17.12
N ILE A 501 -17.60 -24.82 16.85
CA ILE A 501 -16.66 -23.95 17.57
C ILE A 501 -17.40 -23.03 18.54
#